data_AF-A0ABD0RE57-F1
#
_entry.id   AF-A0ABD0RE57-F1
#
_cell.length_a   1.000
_cell.length_b   1.000
_cell.length_c   1.000
_cell.angle_alpha   90.00
_cell.angle_beta   90.00
_cell.angle_gamma   90.00
#
_symmetry.space_group_name_H-M   'P 1'
#
loop_
_entity.id
_entity.type
_entity.pdbx_description
1 polymer ?
#
loop_
_entity_poly.entity_id
_entity_poly.type
_entity_poly.pdbx_seq_one_letter_code
_entity_poly.pdbx_strand_id
1 'polypeptide(L)'
;FAIAINLMYGMASLASTFALLLSKHVQQVSGVYLSNFWFSALLWDLINFLLPCLLMLVVFRVFSVKAFVAENHLVDVLLLLLLYGWAVIPLMYLLSFLFSTAATAYTRLTIFNILSGTATFLAVTIMTIPDLKLVDLSHLLDKIFLIFPNYCLGMSFSEFYQNYEIITFCTSSIVAEYICKYY
;
A
#
# COMPACT_ATOMS: atom_id res chain seq x y z
N PHE A 1 12.81 -2.49 5.53
CA PHE A 1 12.36 -3.82 5.06
C PHE A 1 11.27 -4.46 5.93
N ALA A 2 11.54 -4.86 7.18
CA ALA A 2 10.54 -5.55 8.01
C ALA A 2 9.26 -4.73 8.29
N ILE A 3 9.40 -3.41 8.46
CA ILE A 3 8.27 -2.49 8.65
C ILE A 3 7.35 -2.52 7.43
N ALA A 4 7.91 -2.39 6.22
CA ALA A 4 7.15 -2.37 4.97
C ALA A 4 6.38 -3.68 4.74
N ILE A 5 7.02 -4.83 4.97
CA ILE A 5 6.38 -6.14 4.83
C ILE A 5 5.21 -6.29 5.81
N ASN A 6 5.42 -5.99 7.09
CA ASN A 6 4.35 -6.06 8.10
C ASN A 6 3.19 -5.10 7.76
N LEU A 7 3.51 -3.93 7.21
CA LEU A 7 2.53 -2.98 6.71
C LEU A 7 1.69 -3.56 5.59
N MET A 8 2.34 -4.12 4.57
CA MET A 8 1.68 -4.72 3.41
C MET A 8 0.73 -5.84 3.84
N TYR A 9 1.15 -6.72 4.75
CA TYR A 9 0.29 -7.77 5.31
C TYR A 9 -0.92 -7.19 6.05
N GLY A 10 -0.70 -6.23 6.95
CA GLY A 10 -1.76 -5.59 7.72
C GLY A 10 -2.79 -4.91 6.81
N MET A 11 -2.31 -4.08 5.88
CA MET A 11 -3.17 -3.33 4.97
C MET A 11 -3.87 -4.23 3.93
N ALA A 12 -3.24 -5.32 3.48
CA ALA A 12 -3.88 -6.32 2.62
C ALA A 12 -5.08 -6.97 3.30
N SER A 13 -4.90 -7.41 4.55
CA SER A 13 -5.95 -8.08 5.31
C SER A 13 -7.12 -7.14 5.64
N LEU A 14 -6.81 -5.89 5.99
CA LEU A 14 -7.80 -4.86 6.27
C LEU A 14 -8.58 -4.49 5.00
N ALA A 15 -7.90 -4.28 3.87
CA ALA A 15 -8.53 -4.00 2.58
C ALA A 15 -9.49 -5.12 2.14
N SER A 16 -9.08 -6.38 2.34
CA SER A 16 -9.95 -7.52 2.04
C SER A 16 -11.19 -7.55 2.92
N THR A 17 -11.09 -7.13 4.18
CA THR A 17 -12.23 -7.18 5.11
C THR A 17 -13.41 -6.34 4.60
N PHE A 18 -13.17 -5.25 3.87
CA PHE A 18 -14.24 -4.47 3.23
C PHE A 18 -15.02 -5.27 2.17
N ALA A 19 -14.37 -6.22 1.49
CA ALA A 19 -15.08 -7.11 0.56
C ALA A 19 -16.07 -8.06 1.27
N LEU A 20 -15.88 -8.35 2.57
CA LEU A 20 -16.87 -9.09 3.38
C LEU A 20 -18.07 -8.24 3.77
N LEU A 21 -17.86 -6.95 4.02
CA LEU A 21 -18.94 -6.02 4.37
C LEU A 21 -19.92 -5.83 3.21
N LEU A 22 -19.45 -6.02 1.97
CA LEU A 22 -20.28 -6.06 0.78
C LEU A 22 -21.03 -7.40 0.65
N SER A 23 -22.15 -7.53 1.35
CA SER A 23 -22.98 -8.74 1.25
C SER A 23 -23.98 -8.67 0.09
N LYS A 24 -24.06 -9.76 -0.70
CA LYS A 24 -25.08 -9.93 -1.75
C LYS A 24 -26.50 -9.84 -1.21
N HIS A 25 -26.70 -10.24 0.05
CA HIS A 25 -27.99 -10.13 0.74
C HIS A 25 -28.40 -8.66 0.91
N VAL A 26 -27.50 -7.78 1.37
CA VAL A 26 -27.78 -6.33 1.47
C VAL A 26 -28.03 -5.72 0.09
N GLN A 27 -27.37 -6.22 -0.95
CA GLN A 27 -27.59 -5.81 -2.33
C GLN A 27 -28.98 -6.22 -2.87
N GLN A 28 -29.46 -7.43 -2.55
CA GLN A 28 -30.78 -7.92 -2.97
C GLN A 28 -31.94 -7.24 -2.25
N VAL A 29 -31.77 -6.88 -0.97
CA VAL A 29 -32.84 -6.30 -0.16
C VAL A 29 -33.03 -4.80 -0.42
N SER A 30 -32.00 -4.11 -0.93
CA SER A 30 -32.04 -2.65 -1.08
C SER A 30 -32.90 -2.17 -2.26
N GLY A 31 -33.05 -2.92 -3.35
CA GLY A 31 -33.89 -2.52 -4.50
C GLY A 31 -33.51 -1.19 -5.19
N VAL A 32 -32.38 -0.58 -4.81
CA VAL A 32 -31.87 0.70 -5.32
C VAL A 32 -30.98 0.47 -6.55
N TYR A 33 -30.92 1.46 -7.45
CA TYR A 33 -29.98 1.49 -8.57
C TYR A 33 -28.54 1.14 -8.11
N LEU A 34 -27.94 0.17 -8.81
CA LEU A 34 -26.63 -0.40 -8.49
C LEU A 34 -25.57 0.69 -8.30
N SER A 35 -25.54 1.73 -9.14
CA SER A 35 -24.51 2.79 -9.04
C SER A 35 -24.55 3.56 -7.70
N ASN A 36 -25.73 4.03 -7.25
CA ASN A 36 -25.85 4.82 -6.02
C ASN A 36 -25.47 4.04 -4.77
N PHE A 37 -25.81 2.75 -4.72
CA PHE A 37 -25.41 1.88 -3.61
C PHE A 37 -23.88 1.73 -3.54
N TRP A 38 -23.23 1.60 -4.70
CA TRP A 38 -21.78 1.42 -4.78
C TRP A 38 -21.01 2.67 -4.35
N PHE A 39 -21.43 3.86 -4.76
CA PHE A 39 -20.79 5.11 -4.31
C PHE A 39 -20.94 5.32 -2.80
N SER A 40 -22.12 5.03 -2.25
CA SER A 40 -22.35 5.13 -0.80
C SER A 40 -21.49 4.14 -0.03
N ALA A 41 -21.42 2.88 -0.48
CA ALA A 41 -20.58 1.84 0.13
C ALA A 41 -19.08 2.18 0.04
N LEU A 42 -18.62 2.67 -1.11
CA LEU A 42 -17.23 3.10 -1.30
C LEU A 42 -16.86 4.27 -0.38
N LEU A 43 -17.73 5.29 -0.29
CA LEU A 43 -17.51 6.42 0.62
C LEU A 43 -17.49 5.96 2.08
N TRP A 44 -18.40 5.08 2.46
CA TRP A 44 -18.45 4.51 3.80
C TRP A 44 -17.17 3.73 4.14
N ASP A 45 -16.70 2.88 3.23
CA ASP A 45 -15.48 2.11 3.42
C ASP A 45 -14.25 3.01 3.46
N LEU A 46 -14.19 4.09 2.67
CA LEU A 46 -13.10 5.05 2.71
C LEU A 46 -13.03 5.79 4.05
N ILE A 47 -14.18 6.15 4.63
CA ILE A 47 -14.26 6.76 5.97
C ILE A 47 -13.81 5.75 7.03
N ASN A 48 -14.25 4.49 6.93
CA ASN A 48 -13.80 3.44 7.85
C ASN A 48 -12.32 3.12 7.70
N PHE A 49 -11.76 3.26 6.49
CA PHE A 49 -10.34 3.08 6.20
C PHE A 49 -9.47 4.23 6.74
N LEU A 50 -10.03 5.42 6.91
CA LEU A 50 -9.31 6.53 7.54
C LEU A 50 -8.93 6.21 9.00
N LEU A 51 -9.79 5.50 9.73
CA LEU A 51 -9.57 5.15 11.14
C LEU A 51 -8.30 4.29 11.39
N PRO A 52 -8.08 3.16 10.68
CA PRO A 52 -6.83 2.40 10.79
C PRO A 52 -5.62 3.18 10.26
N CYS A 53 -5.79 4.06 9.27
CA CYS A 53 -4.69 4.93 8.81
C CYS A 53 -4.24 5.89 9.92
N LEU A 54 -5.19 6.52 10.63
CA LEU A 54 -4.89 7.39 11.77
C LEU A 54 -4.25 6.62 12.92
N LEU A 55 -4.77 5.43 13.24
CA LEU A 55 -4.15 4.54 14.24
C LEU A 55 -2.69 4.21 13.88
N MET A 56 -2.41 3.95 12.60
CA MET A 56 -1.07 3.63 12.15
C MET A 56 -0.11 4.83 12.28
N LEU A 57 -0.58 6.05 12.00
CA LEU A 57 0.20 7.27 12.27
C LEU A 57 0.50 7.44 13.76
N VAL A 58 -0.47 7.14 14.64
CA VAL A 58 -0.25 7.18 16.10
C VAL A 58 0.82 6.16 16.51
N VAL A 59 0.78 4.94 15.96
CA VAL A 59 1.82 3.92 16.19
C VAL A 59 3.19 4.44 15.75
N PHE A 60 3.31 4.99 14.54
CA PHE A 60 4.58 5.56 14.07
C PHE A 60 5.09 6.71 14.96
N ARG A 61 4.19 7.55 15.47
CA ARG A 61 4.49 8.63 16.42
C ARG A 61 5.01 8.07 17.75
N VAL A 62 4.34 7.07 18.31
CA VAL A 62 4.70 6.45 19.61
C VAL A 62 6.06 5.76 19.53
N PHE A 63 6.32 5.02 18.46
CA PHE A 63 7.60 4.36 18.23
C PHE A 63 8.71 5.31 17.77
N SER A 64 8.41 6.62 17.60
CA SER A 64 9.38 7.67 17.23
C SER A 64 10.28 7.28 16.07
N VAL A 65 9.71 6.65 15.04
CA VAL A 65 10.47 6.26 13.84
C VAL A 65 10.83 7.55 13.10
N LYS A 66 12.03 8.09 13.38
CA LYS A 66 12.50 9.40 12.87
C LYS A 66 12.34 9.54 11.36
N ALA A 67 12.48 8.42 10.63
CA ALA A 67 12.28 8.36 9.18
C ALA A 67 10.88 8.77 8.69
N PHE A 68 9.83 8.61 9.50
CA PHE A 68 8.44 8.95 9.12
C PHE A 68 7.84 10.09 9.95
N VAL A 69 8.50 10.50 11.05
CA VAL A 69 7.96 11.45 12.04
C VAL A 69 8.65 12.83 11.98
N ALA A 70 9.86 12.92 11.44
CA ALA A 70 10.57 14.19 11.32
C ALA A 70 9.98 15.07 10.20
N GLU A 71 9.85 16.38 10.45
CA GLU A 71 9.67 17.43 9.42
C GLU A 71 8.38 17.32 8.55
N ASN A 72 7.18 17.21 9.15
CA ASN A 72 5.88 17.21 8.45
C ASN A 72 5.60 16.04 7.47
N HIS A 73 6.51 15.08 7.32
CA HIS A 73 6.33 13.89 6.47
C HIS A 73 5.19 12.94 6.88
N LEU A 74 4.56 13.16 8.04
CA LEU A 74 3.35 12.42 8.45
C LEU A 74 2.18 12.62 7.47
N VAL A 75 2.11 13.79 6.83
CA VAL A 75 1.08 14.09 5.82
C VAL A 75 1.31 13.27 4.57
N ASP A 76 2.56 13.07 4.16
CA ASP A 76 2.91 12.26 2.98
C ASP A 76 2.59 10.78 3.21
N VAL A 77 2.90 10.27 4.40
CA VAL A 77 2.54 8.90 4.80
C VAL A 77 1.01 8.71 4.81
N LEU A 78 0.26 9.69 5.33
CA LEU A 78 -1.19 9.68 5.30
C LEU A 78 -1.73 9.69 3.86
N LEU A 79 -1.14 10.51 2.99
CA LEU A 79 -1.54 10.63 1.59
C LEU A 79 -1.28 9.32 0.83
N LEU A 80 -0.13 8.68 1.03
CA LEU A 80 0.20 7.37 0.46
C LEU A 80 -0.80 6.30 0.90
N LEU A 81 -1.16 6.28 2.19
CA LEU A 81 -2.16 5.36 2.72
C LEU A 81 -3.54 5.60 2.13
N LEU A 82 -3.97 6.86 2.01
CA LEU A 82 -5.25 7.22 1.40
C LEU A 82 -5.32 6.86 -0.08
N LEU A 83 -4.26 7.12 -0.85
CA LEU A 83 -4.18 6.70 -2.26
C LEU A 83 -4.24 5.18 -2.39
N TYR A 84 -3.56 4.45 -1.49
CA TYR A 84 -3.65 3.00 -1.44
C TYR A 84 -5.10 2.54 -1.17
N GLY A 85 -5.77 3.12 -0.18
CA GLY A 85 -7.18 2.86 0.11
C GLY A 85 -8.08 3.11 -1.10
N TRP A 86 -7.89 4.24 -1.77
CA TRP A 86 -8.63 4.63 -2.96
C TRP A 86 -8.41 3.68 -4.15
N ALA A 87 -7.24 3.08 -4.28
CA ALA A 87 -6.94 2.12 -5.35
C ALA A 87 -7.39 0.69 -5.01
N VAL A 88 -7.15 0.25 -3.77
CA VAL A 88 -7.40 -1.14 -3.35
C VAL A 88 -8.90 -1.41 -3.17
N ILE A 89 -9.67 -0.48 -2.62
CA ILE A 89 -11.10 -0.68 -2.34
C ILE A 89 -11.88 -0.93 -3.65
N PRO A 90 -11.81 -0.08 -4.69
CA PRO A 90 -12.50 -0.33 -5.96
C PRO A 90 -12.03 -1.60 -6.66
N LEU A 91 -10.73 -1.90 -6.59
CA LEU A 91 -10.16 -3.12 -7.16
C LEU A 91 -10.76 -4.36 -6.50
N MET A 92 -10.83 -4.39 -5.17
CA MET A 92 -11.41 -5.52 -4.42
C MET A 92 -12.89 -5.70 -4.71
N TYR A 93 -13.61 -4.59 -4.88
CA TYR A 93 -15.01 -4.57 -5.29
C TYR A 93 -15.22 -5.14 -6.71
N LEU A 94 -14.39 -4.75 -7.68
CA LEU A 94 -14.37 -5.30 -9.05
C LEU A 94 -14.11 -6.80 -9.05
N LEU A 95 -13.12 -7.27 -8.28
CA LEU A 95 -12.80 -8.69 -8.22
C LEU A 95 -13.83 -9.50 -7.43
N SER A 96 -14.55 -8.88 -6.49
CA SER A 96 -15.63 -9.55 -5.73
C SER A 96 -16.77 -10.03 -6.64
N PHE A 97 -17.03 -9.32 -7.76
CA PHE A 97 -18.02 -9.76 -8.76
C PHE A 97 -17.70 -11.11 -9.42
N LEU A 98 -16.43 -11.50 -9.50
CA LEU A 98 -16.04 -12.78 -10.10
C LEU A 98 -16.41 -13.98 -9.22
N PHE A 99 -16.83 -13.76 -7.96
CA PHE A 99 -17.07 -14.82 -7.01
C PHE A 99 -18.54 -14.90 -6.56
N SER A 100 -19.06 -16.13 -6.45
CA SER A 100 -20.45 -16.38 -6.07
C SER A 100 -20.74 -16.10 -4.58
N THR A 101 -19.75 -16.20 -3.70
CA THR A 101 -19.93 -16.07 -2.24
C THR A 101 -18.93 -15.05 -1.66
N ALA A 102 -19.39 -14.10 -0.85
CA ALA A 102 -18.55 -13.04 -0.29
C ALA A 102 -17.39 -13.59 0.58
N ALA A 103 -17.63 -14.65 1.35
CA ALA A 103 -16.61 -15.29 2.18
C ALA A 103 -15.49 -15.99 1.37
N THR A 104 -15.85 -16.60 0.23
CA THR A 104 -14.85 -17.24 -0.65
C THR A 104 -14.13 -16.22 -1.51
N ALA A 105 -14.80 -15.13 -1.89
CA ALA A 105 -14.18 -13.96 -2.51
C ALA A 105 -13.10 -13.40 -1.59
N TYR A 106 -13.45 -13.07 -0.34
CA TYR A 106 -12.53 -12.52 0.67
C TYR A 106 -11.25 -13.34 0.82
N THR A 107 -11.37 -14.65 1.08
CA THR A 107 -10.21 -15.49 1.37
C THR A 107 -9.29 -15.61 0.15
N ARG A 108 -9.84 -15.83 -1.05
CA ARG A 108 -9.05 -15.91 -2.29
C ARG A 108 -8.40 -14.58 -2.66
N LEU A 109 -9.13 -13.48 -2.53
CA LEU A 109 -8.64 -12.13 -2.79
C LEU A 109 -7.53 -11.74 -1.82
N THR A 110 -7.68 -12.06 -0.55
CA THR A 110 -6.64 -11.83 0.47
C THR A 110 -5.38 -12.59 0.15
N ILE A 111 -5.49 -13.90 -0.13
CA ILE A 111 -4.34 -14.74 -0.47
C ILE A 111 -3.66 -14.21 -1.74
N PHE A 112 -4.43 -13.86 -2.77
CA PHE A 112 -3.89 -13.32 -4.01
C PHE A 112 -3.17 -11.98 -3.79
N ASN A 113 -3.79 -11.04 -3.08
CA ASN A 113 -3.23 -9.70 -2.84
C ASN A 113 -1.97 -9.74 -1.95
N ILE A 114 -1.96 -10.62 -0.95
CA ILE A 114 -0.78 -10.84 -0.09
C ILE A 114 0.34 -11.50 -0.88
N LEU A 115 0.06 -12.60 -1.60
CA LEU A 115 1.10 -13.32 -2.34
C LEU A 115 1.64 -12.48 -3.49
N SER A 116 0.77 -11.82 -4.27
CA SER A 116 1.23 -10.98 -5.37
C SER A 116 2.02 -9.79 -4.86
N GLY A 117 1.52 -9.05 -3.87
CA GLY A 117 2.20 -7.88 -3.31
C GLY A 117 3.56 -8.23 -2.69
N THR A 118 3.60 -9.22 -1.79
CA THR A 118 4.83 -9.56 -1.06
C THR A 118 5.85 -10.28 -1.95
N ALA A 119 5.44 -11.19 -2.83
CA ALA A 119 6.37 -11.89 -3.71
C ALA A 119 6.99 -10.94 -4.74
N THR A 120 6.20 -10.01 -5.31
CA THR A 120 6.72 -9.01 -6.26
C THR A 120 7.62 -8.01 -5.58
N PHE A 121 7.28 -7.54 -4.37
CA PHE A 121 8.14 -6.68 -3.56
C PHE A 121 9.48 -7.33 -3.23
N LEU A 122 9.46 -8.60 -2.79
CA LEU A 122 10.69 -9.35 -2.54
C LEU A 122 11.52 -9.55 -3.82
N ALA A 123 10.87 -9.90 -4.93
CA ALA A 123 11.55 -10.12 -6.20
C ALA A 123 12.24 -8.85 -6.72
N VAL A 124 11.56 -7.69 -6.67
CA VAL A 124 12.14 -6.42 -7.09
C VAL A 124 13.25 -5.99 -6.15
N THR A 125 13.07 -6.09 -4.82
CA THR A 125 14.12 -5.72 -3.86
C THR A 125 15.41 -6.51 -4.10
N ILE A 126 15.30 -7.80 -4.46
CA ILE A 126 16.45 -8.65 -4.81
C ILE A 126 17.05 -8.27 -6.17
N MET A 127 16.21 -7.97 -7.17
CA MET A 127 16.67 -7.60 -8.52
C MET A 127 17.31 -6.20 -8.59
N THR A 128 16.96 -5.30 -7.67
CA THR A 128 17.57 -3.96 -7.55
C THR A 128 18.98 -4.00 -6.97
N ILE A 129 19.46 -5.16 -6.49
CA ILE A 129 20.84 -5.32 -6.04
C ILE A 129 21.78 -5.16 -7.27
N PRO A 130 22.69 -4.16 -7.27
CA PRO A 130 23.47 -3.77 -8.44
C PRO A 130 24.41 -4.86 -8.98
N ASP A 131 24.69 -5.90 -8.19
CA ASP A 131 25.50 -7.05 -8.61
C ASP A 131 24.86 -7.90 -9.72
N LEU A 132 23.53 -7.83 -9.92
CA LEU A 132 22.85 -8.68 -10.90
C LEU A 132 22.89 -8.13 -12.34
N LYS A 133 23.21 -6.85 -12.59
CA LYS A 133 23.12 -6.21 -13.93
C LYS A 133 21.73 -6.34 -14.61
N LEU A 134 20.65 -6.52 -13.84
CA LEU A 134 19.27 -6.67 -14.34
C LEU A 134 18.40 -5.41 -14.14
N VAL A 135 19.02 -4.23 -14.02
CA VAL A 135 18.34 -2.97 -13.67
C VAL A 135 17.23 -2.62 -14.67
N ASP A 136 17.42 -2.87 -15.97
CA ASP A 136 16.40 -2.64 -17.01
C ASP A 136 15.18 -3.57 -16.87
N LEU A 137 15.39 -4.81 -16.42
CA LEU A 137 14.31 -5.76 -16.19
C LEU A 137 13.53 -5.39 -14.92
N SER A 138 14.22 -4.88 -13.89
CA SER A 138 13.60 -4.35 -12.67
C SER A 138 12.68 -3.17 -12.99
N HIS A 139 13.13 -2.21 -13.82
CA HIS A 139 12.30 -1.07 -14.24
C HIS A 139 11.06 -1.46 -15.05
N LEU A 140 11.15 -2.50 -15.88
CA LEU A 140 9.99 -3.03 -16.61
C LEU A 140 9.02 -3.75 -15.66
N LEU A 141 9.53 -4.56 -14.74
CA LEU A 141 8.73 -5.25 -13.73
C LEU A 141 8.05 -4.27 -12.78
N ASP A 142 8.72 -3.20 -12.36
CA ASP A 142 8.14 -2.12 -11.57
C ASP A 142 6.90 -1.54 -12.23
N LYS A 143 7.02 -1.24 -13.53
CA LYS A 143 5.94 -0.65 -14.31
C LYS A 143 4.75 -1.58 -14.47
N ILE A 144 5.00 -2.89 -14.53
CA ILE A 144 3.96 -3.93 -14.60
C ILE A 144 3.32 -4.16 -13.23
N PHE A 145 4.12 -4.24 -12.17
CA PHE A 145 3.64 -4.50 -10.81
C PHE A 145 3.01 -3.28 -10.15
N LEU A 146 3.16 -2.09 -10.74
CA LEU A 146 2.43 -0.87 -10.39
C LEU A 146 0.90 -1.03 -10.43
N ILE A 147 0.39 -2.03 -11.16
CA ILE A 147 -1.04 -2.37 -11.18
C ILE A 147 -1.53 -2.94 -9.85
N PHE A 148 -0.63 -3.52 -9.04
CA PHE A 148 -0.96 -4.08 -7.74
C PHE A 148 -0.78 -3.00 -6.67
N PRO A 149 -1.86 -2.46 -6.09
CA PRO A 149 -1.74 -1.37 -5.12
C PRO A 149 -0.92 -1.79 -3.89
N ASN A 150 -0.91 -3.08 -3.54
CA ASN A 150 -0.12 -3.61 -2.43
C ASN A 150 1.39 -3.53 -2.69
N TYR A 151 1.81 -3.85 -3.92
CA TYR A 151 3.20 -3.68 -4.36
C TYR A 151 3.63 -2.21 -4.25
N CYS A 152 2.81 -1.30 -4.79
CA CYS A 152 3.08 0.15 -4.73
C CYS A 152 3.28 0.65 -3.30
N LEU A 153 2.43 0.21 -2.36
CA LEU A 153 2.57 0.59 -0.96
C LEU A 153 3.92 0.11 -0.38
N GLY A 154 4.32 -1.13 -0.62
CA GLY A 154 5.62 -1.66 -0.17
C GLY A 154 6.81 -0.88 -0.76
N MET A 155 6.75 -0.60 -2.06
CA MET A 155 7.79 0.14 -2.78
C MET A 155 7.88 1.59 -2.30
N SER A 156 6.76 2.30 -2.21
CA SER A 156 6.72 3.70 -1.73
C SER A 156 7.29 3.83 -0.32
N PHE A 157 6.95 2.95 0.62
CA PHE A 157 7.51 3.00 1.98
C PHE A 157 9.01 2.67 2.01
N SER A 158 9.50 1.83 1.10
CA SER A 158 10.92 1.44 1.03
C SER A 158 11.77 2.55 0.42
N GLU A 159 11.31 3.12 -0.69
CA GLU A 159 11.92 4.30 -1.33
C GLU A 159 11.92 5.51 -0.40
N PHE A 160 10.82 5.76 0.31
CA PHE A 160 10.73 6.84 1.28
C PHE A 160 11.76 6.69 2.40
N TYR A 161 11.94 5.46 2.90
CA TYR A 161 12.95 5.15 3.92
C TYR A 161 14.38 5.36 3.38
N GLN A 162 14.67 4.89 2.16
CA GLN A 162 15.98 5.08 1.54
C GLN A 162 16.28 6.56 1.30
N ASN A 163 15.30 7.32 0.81
CA ASN A 163 15.44 8.76 0.59
C ASN A 163 15.75 9.49 1.91
N TYR A 164 15.06 9.14 3.00
CA TYR A 164 15.36 9.69 4.32
C TYR A 164 16.80 9.38 4.77
N GLU A 165 17.29 8.16 4.56
CA GLU A 165 18.69 7.81 4.88
C GLU A 165 19.69 8.58 4.02
N ILE A 166 19.42 8.73 2.72
CA ILE A 166 20.25 9.51 1.79
C ILE A 166 20.31 10.97 2.24
N ILE A 167 19.15 11.62 2.47
CA ILE A 167 19.11 13.02 2.93
C ILE A 167 19.85 13.18 4.25
N THR A 168 19.63 12.28 5.21
CA THR A 168 20.31 12.33 6.51
C THR A 168 21.82 12.19 6.35
N PHE A 169 22.28 11.30 5.47
CA PHE A 169 23.69 11.13 5.16
C PHE A 169 24.28 12.38 4.48
N CYS A 170 23.61 12.92 3.47
CA CYS A 170 24.08 14.05 2.68
C CYS A 170 24.07 15.37 3.48
N THR A 171 23.23 15.49 4.52
CA THR A 171 23.19 16.67 5.40
C THR A 171 24.12 16.55 6.62
N SER A 172 24.78 15.40 6.81
CA SER A 172 25.61 15.14 8.01
C SER A 172 26.95 15.89 8.02
N SER A 173 27.49 16.23 6.85
CA SER A 173 28.79 16.91 6.70
C SER A 173 28.89 17.58 5.34
N ILE A 174 29.64 18.69 5.29
CA ILE A 174 29.94 19.45 4.07
C ILE A 174 30.60 18.55 3.00
N VAL A 175 31.37 17.54 3.44
CA VAL A 175 32.01 16.54 2.56
C VAL A 175 30.97 15.57 1.98
N ALA A 176 29.99 15.14 2.78
CA ALA A 176 28.92 14.26 2.34
C ALA A 176 27.97 14.99 1.37
N GLU A 177 27.69 16.27 1.61
CA GLU A 177 26.91 17.13 0.71
C GLU A 177 27.59 17.24 -0.66
N TYR A 178 28.93 17.39 -0.68
CA TYR A 178 29.69 17.49 -1.93
C TYR A 178 29.69 16.18 -2.73
N ILE A 179 29.75 15.02 -2.06
CA ILE A 179 29.68 13.70 -2.68
C ILE A 179 28.30 13.46 -3.29
N CYS A 180 27.25 13.82 -2.56
CA CYS A 180 25.85 13.64 -2.95
C CYS A 180 25.41 14.57 -4.10
N LYS A 181 26.18 15.62 -4.37
CA LYS A 181 25.93 16.55 -5.50
C LYS A 181 26.54 16.08 -6.82
N TYR A 182 27.51 15.16 -6.75
CA TYR A 182 28.27 14.65 -7.88
C TYR A 182 27.87 13.23 -8.31
N TYR A 183 27.04 12.56 -7.51
CA TYR A 183 26.50 11.23 -7.77
C TYR A 183 24.97 11.32 -7.80
#